data_AF-A0A9E3QK26-F1
#
_entry.id   AF-A0A9E3QK26-F1
#
_cell.length_a   1.000
_cell.length_b   1.000
_cell.length_c   1.000
_cell.angle_alpha   90.00
_cell.angle_beta   90.00
_cell.angle_gamma   90.00
#
_symmetry.space_group_name_H-M   'P 1'
#
loop_
_entity.id
_entity.type
_entity.pdbx_description
1 polymer ?
#
loop_
_entity_poly.entity_id
_entity_poly.type
_entity_poly.pdbx_seq_one_letter_code
_entity_poly.pdbx_strand_id
1 'polypeptide(L)'
;IILTAAEKTALRARHGADIVDMETAAVAALCSEQNRRFLAVRVVSDEAGTDLPREVLSLLGPTGSFRLGAAVGALWRRPSSLKDLWALREQALQSADRLADVLPAALARLP
;
A
#
# COMPACT_ATOMS: atom_id res chain seq x y z
N ILE A 1 -4.81 -12.80 -0.92
CA ILE A 1 -3.97 -11.73 -1.53
C ILE A 1 -4.55 -11.45 -2.89
N ILE A 2 -4.68 -10.17 -3.25
CA ILE A 2 -5.29 -9.70 -4.50
C ILE A 2 -4.16 -9.19 -5.37
N LEU A 3 -4.06 -9.66 -6.62
CA LEU A 3 -2.94 -9.34 -7.50
C LEU A 3 -3.39 -8.72 -8.81
N THR A 4 -4.57 -9.08 -9.30
CA THR A 4 -5.00 -8.69 -10.63
C THR A 4 -6.02 -7.56 -10.60
N ALA A 5 -6.03 -6.72 -11.64
CA ALA A 5 -7.03 -5.69 -11.85
C ALA A 5 -8.46 -6.26 -11.88
N ALA A 6 -8.61 -7.49 -12.40
CA ALA A 6 -9.89 -8.21 -12.42
C ALA A 6 -10.40 -8.55 -11.01
N GLU A 7 -9.54 -9.07 -10.13
CA GLU A 7 -9.88 -9.35 -8.73
C GLU A 7 -10.23 -8.07 -7.97
N LYS A 8 -9.48 -6.98 -8.18
CA LYS A 8 -9.77 -5.65 -7.61
C LYS A 8 -11.13 -5.12 -8.07
N THR A 9 -11.43 -5.26 -9.36
CA THR A 9 -12.72 -4.87 -9.94
C THR A 9 -13.88 -5.67 -9.34
N ALA A 10 -13.71 -6.99 -9.19
CA ALA A 10 -14.70 -7.85 -8.57
C ALA A 10 -14.95 -7.47 -7.09
N LEU A 11 -13.90 -7.12 -6.34
CA LEU A 11 -14.03 -6.63 -4.98
C LEU A 11 -14.79 -5.31 -4.91
N ARG A 12 -14.48 -4.35 -5.80
CA ARG A 12 -15.22 -3.08 -5.88
C ARG A 12 -16.70 -3.31 -6.19
N ALA A 13 -17.01 -4.16 -7.17
CA ALA A 13 -18.39 -4.50 -7.51
C ALA A 13 -19.15 -5.16 -6.34
N ARG A 14 -18.46 -6.00 -5.56
CA ARG A 14 -19.04 -6.71 -4.41
C ARG A 14 -19.28 -5.82 -3.20
N HIS A 15 -18.36 -4.90 -2.91
CA HIS A 15 -18.34 -4.15 -1.65
C HIS A 15 -18.65 -2.66 -1.80
N GLY A 16 -18.63 -2.12 -3.03
CA GLY A 16 -18.75 -0.68 -3.26
C GLY A 16 -17.60 0.15 -2.70
N ALA A 17 -16.49 -0.50 -2.29
CA ALA A 17 -15.35 0.18 -1.70
C ALA A 17 -14.42 0.77 -2.77
N ASP A 18 -14.02 2.03 -2.60
CA ASP A 18 -13.08 2.70 -3.50
C ASP A 18 -11.61 2.45 -3.11
N ILE A 19 -11.34 2.10 -1.84
CA ILE A 19 -9.99 1.85 -1.32
C ILE A 19 -10.02 0.65 -0.38
N VAL A 20 -8.95 -0.15 -0.41
CA VAL A 20 -8.66 -1.20 0.57
C VAL A 20 -7.34 -0.87 1.26
N ASP A 21 -7.29 -1.10 2.56
CA ASP A 21 -6.14 -0.88 3.42
C ASP A 21 -6.09 -1.97 4.50
N MET A 22 -4.90 -2.29 5.02
CA MET A 22 -4.71 -3.44 5.91
C MET A 22 -4.60 -3.06 7.39
N GLU A 23 -4.36 -1.78 7.72
CA GLU A 23 -3.98 -1.37 9.08
C GLU A 23 -4.95 -0.35 9.71
N THR A 24 -5.56 0.53 8.90
CA THR A 24 -6.37 1.67 9.37
C THR A 24 -7.51 1.23 10.28
N ALA A 25 -8.18 0.12 9.96
CA ALA A 25 -9.34 -0.34 10.73
C ALA A 25 -8.97 -0.66 12.19
N ALA A 26 -7.82 -1.30 12.41
CA ALA A 26 -7.35 -1.65 13.76
C ALA A 26 -6.97 -0.39 14.55
N VAL A 27 -6.28 0.57 13.91
CA VAL A 27 -5.91 1.84 14.56
C VAL A 27 -7.14 2.68 14.88
N ALA A 28 -8.11 2.76 13.96
CA ALA A 28 -9.36 3.48 14.16
C ALA A 28 -10.17 2.90 15.35
N ALA A 29 -10.23 1.56 15.46
CA ALA A 29 -10.88 0.90 16.58
C ALA A 29 -10.23 1.27 17.91
N LEU A 30 -8.90 1.20 18.01
CA LEU A 30 -8.16 1.57 19.21
C LEU A 30 -8.35 3.04 19.59
N CYS A 31 -8.30 3.96 18.63
CA CYS A 31 -8.56 5.38 18.89
C CYS A 31 -9.99 5.61 19.39
N SER A 32 -10.98 4.91 18.81
CA SER A 32 -12.37 4.96 19.26
C SER A 32 -12.54 4.48 20.70
N GLU A 33 -11.93 3.34 21.05
CA GLU A 33 -11.93 2.80 22.42
C GLU A 33 -11.34 3.78 23.44
N GLN A 34 -10.32 4.54 23.03
CA GLN A 34 -9.64 5.53 23.87
C GLN A 34 -10.21 6.95 23.78
N ASN A 35 -11.33 7.15 23.08
CA ASN A 35 -11.93 8.48 22.83
C ASN A 35 -10.93 9.49 22.23
N ARG A 36 -10.06 9.02 21.32
CA ARG A 36 -9.09 9.85 20.60
C ARG A 36 -9.61 10.18 19.21
N ARG A 37 -9.47 11.44 18.80
CA ARG A 37 -9.73 11.86 17.42
C ARG A 37 -8.72 11.16 16.51
N PHE A 38 -9.20 10.66 15.38
CA PHE A 38 -8.38 9.94 14.41
C PHE A 38 -8.71 10.42 12.99
N LEU A 39 -7.67 10.68 12.21
CA LEU A 39 -7.76 11.01 10.80
C LEU A 39 -6.72 10.17 10.05
N ALA A 40 -7.14 9.43 9.04
CA ALA A 40 -6.25 8.70 8.14
C ALA A 40 -6.11 9.47 6.82
N VAL A 41 -4.87 9.79 6.45
CA VAL A 41 -4.52 10.32 5.13
C VAL A 41 -3.63 9.30 4.44
N ARG A 42 -3.91 9.00 3.18
CA ARG A 42 -3.23 7.94 2.42
C ARG A 42 -3.04 8.33 0.96
N VAL A 43 -2.06 7.70 0.33
CA VAL A 43 -1.87 7.74 -1.13
C VAL A 43 -2.02 6.33 -1.67
N VAL A 44 -2.58 6.22 -2.87
CA VAL A 44 -2.74 4.96 -3.58
C VAL A 44 -1.48 4.71 -4.40
N SER A 45 -0.68 3.72 -4.00
CA SER A 45 0.51 3.27 -4.75
C SER A 45 0.19 2.14 -5.72
N ASP A 46 -0.81 1.33 -5.38
CA ASP A 46 -1.32 0.25 -6.22
C ASP A 46 -2.73 0.58 -6.72
N GLU A 47 -2.83 0.91 -8.00
CA GLU A 47 -4.08 1.35 -8.63
C GLU A 47 -4.96 0.16 -9.06
N ALA A 48 -6.27 0.42 -9.20
CA ALA A 48 -7.26 -0.61 -9.53
C ALA A 48 -7.03 -1.29 -10.90
N GLY A 49 -6.40 -0.59 -11.85
CA GLY A 49 -6.13 -1.08 -13.20
C GLY A 49 -4.77 -1.76 -13.38
N THR A 50 -3.95 -1.84 -12.32
CA THR A 50 -2.58 -2.34 -12.41
C THR A 50 -2.49 -3.72 -11.78
N ASP A 51 -1.84 -4.66 -12.48
CA ASP A 51 -1.51 -5.96 -11.92
C ASP A 51 -0.24 -5.87 -11.06
N LEU A 52 -0.26 -6.55 -9.91
CA LEU A 52 0.94 -6.71 -9.09
C LEU A 52 1.79 -7.88 -9.58
N PRO A 53 3.12 -7.71 -9.69
CA PRO A 53 4.03 -8.81 -9.99
C PRO A 53 3.89 -9.93 -8.95
N ARG A 54 3.88 -11.19 -9.39
CA ARG A 54 3.74 -12.35 -8.49
C ARG A 54 4.87 -12.44 -7.48
N GLU A 55 6.03 -11.86 -7.80
CA GLU A 55 7.20 -11.73 -6.94
C GLU A 55 6.90 -10.91 -5.68
N VAL A 56 5.90 -10.03 -5.69
CA VAL A 56 5.46 -9.30 -4.49
C VAL A 56 5.01 -10.27 -3.38
N LEU A 57 4.44 -11.42 -3.76
CA LEU A 57 4.05 -12.48 -2.80
C LEU A 57 5.23 -13.07 -2.04
N SER A 58 6.42 -13.11 -2.63
CA SER A 58 7.60 -13.68 -1.97
C SER A 58 8.30 -12.66 -1.04
N LEU A 59 8.04 -11.37 -1.27
CA LEU A 59 8.56 -10.25 -0.50
C LEU A 59 7.71 -9.97 0.76
N LEU A 60 6.38 -10.09 0.64
CA LEU A 60 5.44 -9.88 1.73
C LEU A 60 5.23 -11.19 2.50
N GLY A 61 5.91 -11.34 3.64
CA GLY A 61 5.64 -12.44 4.56
C GLY A 61 4.22 -12.37 5.14
N PRO A 62 3.69 -13.50 5.67
CA PRO A 62 2.35 -13.55 6.29
C PRO A 62 2.17 -12.59 7.49
N THR A 63 3.25 -11.99 7.97
CA THR A 63 3.29 -11.02 9.08
C THR A 63 3.69 -9.60 8.65
N GLY A 64 3.72 -9.29 7.35
CA GLY A 64 4.24 -8.01 6.85
C GLY A 64 5.76 -7.85 6.97
N SER A 65 6.47 -8.89 7.46
CA SER A 65 7.92 -8.93 7.51
C SER A 65 8.51 -9.04 6.09
N PHE A 66 9.34 -8.07 5.72
CA PHE A 66 10.05 -8.08 4.46
C PHE A 66 11.10 -9.20 4.47
N ARG A 67 10.94 -10.22 3.63
CA ARG A 67 11.87 -11.36 3.57
C ARG A 67 13.10 -10.97 2.75
N LEU A 68 14.03 -10.24 3.37
CA LEU A 68 15.27 -9.75 2.74
C LEU A 68 16.03 -10.84 1.96
N GLY A 69 16.13 -12.07 2.49
CA GLY A 69 16.81 -13.18 1.80
C GLY A 69 16.08 -13.66 0.53
N ALA A 70 14.75 -13.66 0.53
CA ALA A 70 13.96 -13.97 -0.66
C ALA A 70 14.04 -12.84 -1.70
N ALA A 71 14.10 -11.58 -1.24
CA ALA A 71 14.31 -10.42 -2.09
C ALA A 71 15.65 -10.49 -2.84
N VAL A 72 16.74 -10.79 -2.13
CA VAL A 72 18.08 -10.95 -2.75
C VAL A 72 18.12 -12.13 -3.71
N GLY A 73 17.54 -13.27 -3.36
CA GLY A 73 17.46 -14.44 -4.23
C GLY A 73 16.64 -14.21 -5.51
N ALA A 74 15.53 -13.47 -5.41
CA ALA A 74 14.71 -13.08 -6.55
C ALA A 74 15.46 -12.10 -7.48
N LEU A 75 16.21 -11.16 -6.91
CA LEU A 75 17.05 -10.21 -7.65
C LEU A 75 18.14 -10.92 -8.45
N TRP A 76 18.76 -11.93 -7.84
CA TRP A 76 19.82 -12.73 -8.48
C TRP A 76 19.28 -13.59 -9.63
N ARG A 77 18.05 -14.09 -9.52
CA ARG A 77 17.39 -14.90 -10.56
C ARG A 77 16.86 -14.09 -11.74
N ARG A 78 16.48 -12.83 -11.52
CA ARG A 78 15.96 -11.94 -12.56
C ARG A 78 16.51 -10.52 -12.35
N PRO A 79 17.67 -10.19 -12.94
CA PRO A 79 18.26 -8.86 -12.77
C PRO A 79 17.39 -7.73 -13.36
N SER A 80 16.46 -8.02 -14.27
CA SER A 80 15.46 -7.03 -14.70
C SER A 80 14.49 -6.62 -13.57
N SER A 81 14.31 -7.44 -12.53
CA SER A 81 13.52 -7.09 -11.35
C SER A 81 14.15 -5.96 -10.52
N LEU A 82 15.45 -5.63 -10.70
CA LEU A 82 16.03 -4.41 -10.12
C LEU A 82 15.36 -3.16 -10.67
N LYS A 83 15.08 -3.12 -11.99
CA LYS A 83 14.41 -1.99 -12.63
C LYS A 83 12.97 -1.87 -12.13
N ASP A 84 12.26 -2.99 -12.02
CA ASP A 84 10.90 -3.03 -11.49
C ASP A 84 10.84 -2.53 -10.03
N LEU A 85 11.80 -2.94 -9.19
CA LEU A 85 11.92 -2.46 -7.80
C LEU A 85 12.33 -0.99 -7.70
N TRP A 86 13.20 -0.51 -8.60
CA TRP A 86 13.54 0.91 -8.68
C TRP A 86 12.35 1.76 -9.09
N ALA A 87 11.57 1.33 -10.08
CA ALA A 87 10.34 2.00 -10.47
C ALA A 87 9.33 2.03 -9.31
N LEU A 88 9.19 0.92 -8.57
CA LEU A 88 8.35 0.85 -7.39
C LEU A 88 8.82 1.80 -6.28
N ARG A 89 10.15 1.89 -6.06
CA ARG A 89 10.75 2.83 -5.11
C ARG A 89 10.49 4.27 -5.52
N GLU A 90 10.65 4.59 -6.79
CA GLU A 90 10.42 5.94 -7.31
C GLU A 90 8.95 6.34 -7.22
N GLN A 91 8.02 5.44 -7.55
CA GLN A 91 6.59 5.65 -7.30
C GLN A 91 6.29 5.82 -5.81
N ALA A 92 6.93 5.05 -4.92
CA ALA A 92 6.73 5.19 -3.49
C ALA A 92 7.22 6.55 -2.96
N LEU A 93 8.38 7.03 -3.44
CA LEU A 93 8.90 8.35 -3.10
C LEU A 93 8.00 9.47 -3.62
N GLN A 94 7.58 9.42 -4.89
CA GLN A 94 6.62 10.39 -5.45
C GLN A 94 5.29 10.39 -4.68
N SER A 95 4.83 9.22 -4.25
CA SER A 95 3.62 9.08 -3.43
C SER A 95 3.81 9.72 -2.05
N ALA A 96 4.98 9.55 -1.43
CA ALA A 96 5.31 10.17 -0.16
C ALA A 96 5.38 11.70 -0.27
N ASP A 97 5.98 12.23 -1.35
CA ASP A 97 6.05 13.68 -1.59
C ASP A 97 4.64 14.27 -1.77
N ARG A 98 3.77 13.63 -2.57
CA ARG A 98 2.36 14.05 -2.71
C ARG A 98 1.60 14.01 -1.38
N LEU A 99 1.87 13.01 -0.55
CA LEU A 99 1.27 12.94 0.79
C LEU A 99 1.74 14.12 1.65
N ALA A 100 3.03 14.46 1.58
CA ALA A 100 3.61 15.58 2.30
C ALA A 100 3.03 16.93 1.87
N ASP A 101 2.67 17.10 0.59
CA ASP A 101 2.02 18.33 0.11
C ASP A 101 0.61 18.53 0.69
N VAL A 102 -0.15 17.44 0.87
CA VAL A 102 -1.54 17.50 1.35
C VAL A 102 -1.63 17.55 2.87
N LEU A 103 -0.64 16.97 3.57
CA LEU A 103 -0.67 16.81 5.02
C LEU A 103 -0.77 18.15 5.79
N PRO A 104 -0.01 19.23 5.48
CA PRO A 104 -0.14 20.52 6.16
C PRO A 104 -1.54 21.10 6.06
N ALA A 105 -2.18 20.99 4.89
CA ALA A 105 -3.54 21.47 4.66
C ALA A 105 -4.57 20.65 5.46
N ALA A 106 -4.36 19.34 5.60
CA ALA A 106 -5.20 18.48 6.43
C ALA A 106 -5.05 18.83 7.92
N LEU A 107 -3.81 19.03 8.40
CA LEU A 107 -3.51 19.39 9.78
C LEU A 107 -4.10 20.77 10.16
N ALA A 108 -4.01 21.75 9.26
CA ALA A 108 -4.57 23.09 9.48
C ALA A 108 -6.10 23.11 9.65
N ARG A 109 -6.79 22.04 9.26
CA ARG A 109 -8.25 21.88 9.36
C ARG A 109 -8.68 21.06 10.58
N LEU A 110 -7.73 20.54 11.36
CA LEU A 110 -8.05 19.82 12.58
C LEU A 110 -8.51 20.80 13.68
N PRO A 111 -9.61 20.48 14.40
CA PRO A 111 -10.13 21.28 15.49
C PRO A 111 -9.32 21.15 16.78
#